data_AF-A0A7C7NX27-F1
#
_entry.id   AF-A0A7C7NX27-F1
#
_cell.length_a   1.000
_cell.length_b   1.000
_cell.length_c   1.000
_cell.angle_alpha   90.00
_cell.angle_beta   90.00
_cell.angle_gamma   90.00
#
_symmetry.space_group_name_H-M   'P 1'
#
loop_
_entity.id
_entity.type
_entity.pdbx_description
1 polymer ?
#
loop_
_entity_poly.entity_id
_entity_poly.type
_entity_poly.pdbx_seq_one_letter_code
_entity_poly.pdbx_strand_id
1 'polypeptide(L)'
;MDIHQFLNWIVGKDIEGDPKEIELTIRRKLTKKEYKISTALFGGEEIEEVSERLNLTPEKAKKLFDNSKKKILSIIKEHNV
;
A
#
# COMPACT_ATOMS: atom_id res chain seq x y z
N MET A 1 -1.55 -3.16 12.21
CA MET A 1 -0.33 -2.47 11.74
C MET A 1 -0.79 -1.25 10.93
N ASP A 2 -0.05 -0.15 10.82
CA ASP A 2 -0.41 0.98 9.93
C ASP A 2 0.46 0.93 8.65
N ILE A 3 0.09 1.59 7.55
CA ILE A 3 0.92 1.61 6.32
C ILE A 3 2.32 2.14 6.62
N HIS A 4 2.45 3.02 7.60
CA HIS A 4 3.73 3.52 8.09
C HIS A 4 4.61 2.43 8.74
N GLN A 5 4.01 1.45 9.43
CA GLN A 5 4.74 0.31 9.97
C GLN A 5 5.06 -0.74 8.90
N PHE A 6 4.21 -0.89 7.88
CA PHE A 6 4.53 -1.69 6.70
C PHE A 6 5.70 -1.09 5.92
N LEU A 7 5.69 0.24 5.70
CA LEU A 7 6.80 0.95 5.08
C LEU A 7 8.05 0.86 5.94
N ASN A 8 7.98 1.05 7.26
CA ASN A 8 9.13 0.84 8.14
C ASN A 8 9.63 -0.61 8.17
N TRP A 9 8.75 -1.61 8.06
CA TRP A 9 9.14 -3.01 8.01
C TRP A 9 9.83 -3.38 6.69
N ILE A 10 9.36 -2.83 5.57
CA ILE A 10 10.02 -2.98 4.26
C ILE A 10 11.32 -2.18 4.22
N VAL A 11 11.29 -0.92 4.66
CA VAL A 11 12.46 -0.03 4.68
C VAL A 11 13.54 -0.58 5.61
N GLY A 12 13.17 -1.01 6.81
CA GLY A 12 14.09 -1.54 7.82
C GLY A 12 14.69 -2.92 7.52
N LYS A 13 14.29 -3.61 6.45
CA LYS A 13 14.86 -4.90 6.06
C LYS A 13 15.78 -4.84 4.83
N ASP A 14 15.57 -3.89 3.90
CA ASP A 14 16.24 -3.94 2.59
C ASP A 14 16.45 -2.57 1.89
N ILE A 15 16.06 -1.42 2.47
CA ILE A 15 16.02 -0.13 1.74
C ILE A 15 16.56 1.05 2.58
N GLU A 16 17.53 1.79 2.04
CA GLU A 16 17.85 3.17 2.46
C GLU A 16 16.86 4.13 1.79
N GLY A 17 16.06 4.86 2.57
CA GLY A 17 15.11 5.87 2.11
C GLY A 17 14.21 6.39 3.23
N ASP A 18 13.81 7.66 3.20
CA ASP A 18 12.91 8.22 4.21
C ASP A 18 11.48 7.65 4.01
N PRO A 19 10.92 6.89 4.98
CA PRO A 19 9.60 6.30 4.87
C PRO A 19 8.48 7.33 4.62
N LYS A 20 8.63 8.56 5.13
CA LYS A 20 7.65 9.64 4.92
C LYS A 20 7.69 10.16 3.49
N GLU A 21 8.88 10.29 2.88
CA GLU A 21 9.00 10.69 1.47
C GLU A 21 8.41 9.62 0.54
N ILE A 22 8.71 8.35 0.82
CA ILE A 22 8.13 7.22 0.10
C ILE A 22 6.60 7.20 0.23
N GLU A 23 6.07 7.41 1.45
CA GLU A 23 4.61 7.50 1.69
C GLU A 23 3.98 8.66 0.92
N LEU A 24 4.64 9.83 0.90
CA LEU A 24 4.18 11.00 0.15
C LEU A 24 4.10 10.71 -1.35
N THR A 25 5.11 10.03 -1.90
CA THR A 25 5.12 9.63 -3.31
C THR A 25 4.04 8.59 -3.62
N ILE A 26 3.87 7.58 -2.76
CA ILE A 26 2.78 6.59 -2.86
C ILE A 26 1.43 7.31 -2.89
N ARG A 27 1.19 8.23 -1.97
CA ARG A 27 -0.07 9.00 -1.89
C ARG A 27 -0.32 9.86 -3.13
N ARG A 28 0.73 10.34 -3.81
CA ARG A 28 0.63 11.11 -5.06
C ARG A 28 0.37 10.22 -6.29
N LYS A 29 0.96 9.02 -6.35
CA LYS A 29 0.84 8.11 -7.51
C LYS A 29 -0.39 7.19 -7.46
N LEU A 30 -0.90 6.86 -6.26
CA LEU A 30 -2.08 6.00 -6.11
C LEU A 30 -3.37 6.84 -6.09
N THR A 31 -4.45 6.27 -6.63
CA THR A 31 -5.79 6.85 -6.44
C THR A 31 -6.23 6.71 -4.98
N LYS A 32 -7.21 7.53 -4.56
CA LYS A 32 -7.77 7.48 -3.19
C LYS A 32 -8.28 6.08 -2.80
N LYS A 33 -8.81 5.30 -3.75
CA LYS A 33 -9.26 3.92 -3.51
C LYS A 33 -8.10 2.96 -3.37
N GLU A 34 -7.11 3.04 -4.26
CA GLU A 34 -5.89 2.23 -4.22
C GLU A 34 -5.08 2.47 -2.93
N TYR A 35 -4.99 3.73 -2.49
CA TYR A 35 -4.33 4.08 -1.24
C TYR A 35 -5.07 3.46 -0.05
N LYS A 36 -6.38 3.70 0.07
CA LYS A 36 -7.19 3.17 1.17
C LYS A 36 -7.15 1.64 1.28
N ILE A 37 -7.29 0.93 0.17
CA ILE A 37 -7.25 -0.54 0.18
C ILE A 37 -5.87 -1.06 0.56
N SER A 38 -4.81 -0.40 0.08
CA SER A 38 -3.44 -0.79 0.42
C SER A 38 -3.14 -0.56 1.89
N THR A 39 -3.48 0.63 2.42
CA THR A 39 -3.29 0.95 3.84
C THR A 39 -4.00 -0.04 4.74
N ALA A 40 -5.25 -0.38 4.40
CA ALA A 40 -6.06 -1.31 5.17
C ALA A 40 -5.49 -2.73 5.20
N LEU A 41 -5.19 -3.28 4.02
CA LEU A 41 -4.71 -4.65 3.89
C LEU A 41 -3.27 -4.81 4.38
N PHE A 42 -2.39 -3.84 4.14
CA PHE A 42 -1.07 -3.82 4.78
C PHE A 42 -1.16 -3.62 6.29
N GLY A 43 -2.25 -3.00 6.76
CA GLY A 43 -2.53 -2.86 8.17
C GLY A 43 -3.02 -4.14 8.86
N GLY A 44 -3.30 -5.20 8.08
CA GLY A 44 -3.78 -6.48 8.56
C GLY A 44 -5.30 -6.58 8.66
N GLU A 45 -6.06 -5.61 8.09
CA GLU A 45 -7.51 -5.75 7.94
C GLU A 45 -7.82 -6.90 6.95
N GLU A 46 -8.93 -7.61 7.16
CA GLU A 46 -9.33 -8.70 6.27
C GLU A 46 -9.90 -8.16 4.95
N ILE A 47 -9.66 -8.90 3.86
CA ILE A 47 -10.08 -8.45 2.54
C ILE A 47 -11.60 -8.34 2.40
N GLU A 48 -12.35 -9.14 3.15
CA GLU A 48 -13.81 -9.08 3.20
C GLU A 48 -14.27 -7.74 3.80
N GLU A 49 -13.76 -7.38 4.98
CA GLU A 49 -14.09 -6.11 5.66
C GLU A 49 -13.72 -4.89 4.81
N VAL A 50 -12.53 -4.91 4.21
CA VAL A 50 -12.07 -3.80 3.38
C VAL A 50 -12.89 -3.71 2.08
N SER A 51 -13.29 -4.84 1.51
CA SER A 51 -14.14 -4.87 0.32
C SER A 51 -15.53 -4.29 0.60
N GLU A 52 -16.13 -4.65 1.74
CA GLU A 52 -17.43 -4.13 2.18
C GLU A 52 -17.36 -2.61 2.39
N ARG A 53 -16.37 -2.11 3.14
CA ARG A 53 -16.17 -0.68 3.41
C ARG A 53 -15.96 0.15 2.14
N LEU A 54 -15.36 -0.45 1.11
CA LEU A 54 -15.10 0.21 -0.18
C LEU A 54 -16.20 -0.02 -1.21
N ASN A 55 -17.27 -0.74 -0.84
CA ASN A 55 -18.36 -1.15 -1.72
C ASN A 55 -17.85 -1.87 -2.97
N LEU A 56 -16.98 -2.87 -2.75
CA LEU A 56 -16.36 -3.71 -3.77
C LEU A 56 -16.63 -5.18 -3.44
N THR A 57 -16.57 -6.04 -4.44
CA THR A 57 -16.48 -7.49 -4.19
C THR A 57 -15.08 -7.85 -3.69
N PRO A 58 -14.90 -8.92 -2.89
CA PRO A 58 -13.59 -9.38 -2.44
C PRO A 58 -12.62 -9.60 -3.60
N GLU A 59 -13.11 -10.12 -4.73
CA GLU A 59 -12.31 -10.33 -5.95
C GLU A 59 -11.80 -9.02 -6.56
N LYS A 60 -12.67 -7.99 -6.65
CA LYS A 60 -12.29 -6.67 -7.15
C LYS A 60 -11.34 -5.97 -6.18
N ALA A 61 -11.58 -6.10 -4.88
CA ALA A 61 -10.71 -5.60 -3.84
C ALA A 61 -9.31 -6.23 -3.94
N LYS A 62 -9.22 -7.56 -4.07
CA LYS A 62 -7.96 -8.29 -4.26
C LYS A 62 -7.22 -7.83 -5.52
N LYS A 63 -7.91 -7.75 -6.66
CA LYS A 63 -7.30 -7.27 -7.91
C LYS A 63 -6.81 -5.82 -7.80
N LEU A 64 -7.56 -4.96 -7.12
CA LEU A 64 -7.17 -3.57 -6.88
C LEU A 64 -5.94 -3.49 -5.96
N PHE A 65 -5.89 -4.32 -4.92
CA PHE A 65 -4.75 -4.42 -4.02
C PHE A 65 -3.50 -4.93 -4.73
N ASP A 66 -3.59 -6.01 -5.51
CA ASP A 66 -2.45 -6.56 -6.24
C ASP A 66 -1.82 -5.54 -7.21
N ASN A 67 -2.66 -4.77 -7.90
CA ASN A 67 -2.21 -3.69 -8.77
C ASN A 67 -1.55 -2.56 -7.97
N SER A 68 -2.14 -2.19 -6.83
CA SER A 68 -1.62 -1.13 -5.95
C SER A 68 -0.28 -1.53 -5.33
N LYS A 69 -0.15 -2.79 -4.89
CA LYS A 69 1.08 -3.37 -4.35
C LYS A 69 2.22 -3.31 -5.37
N LYS A 70 1.97 -3.67 -6.63
CA LYS A 70 2.99 -3.55 -7.70
C LYS A 70 3.46 -2.11 -7.89
N LYS A 71 2.54 -1.13 -7.89
CA LYS A 71 2.90 0.29 -7.97
C LYS A 71 3.74 0.74 -6.78
N ILE A 72 3.33 0.38 -5.56
CA ILE A 72 4.04 0.70 -4.32
C ILE A 72 5.47 0.14 -4.34
N LEU A 73 5.63 -1.14 -4.69
CA LEU A 73 6.95 -1.76 -4.82
C LEU A 73 7.81 -1.10 -5.90
N SER A 74 7.21 -0.68 -7.02
CA SER A 74 7.93 0.07 -8.05
C SER A 74 8.42 1.41 -7.52
N ILE A 75 7.60 2.15 -6.77
CA ILE A 75 7.96 3.45 -6.18
C ILE A 75 9.11 3.29 -5.19
N ILE A 76 9.03 2.27 -4.35
CA ILE A 76 10.07 1.95 -3.37
C ILE A 76 11.40 1.65 -4.09
N LYS A 77 11.36 0.86 -5.17
CA LYS A 77 12.55 0.61 -6.00
C LYS A 77 13.09 1.89 -6.65
N GLU A 78 12.22 2.74 -7.21
CA GLU A 78 12.62 4.02 -7.81
C GLU A 78 13.31 4.96 -6.81
N HIS A 79 12.98 4.88 -5.51
CA HIS A 79 13.59 5.72 -4.47
C HIS A 79 14.88 5.13 -3.86
N ASN A 80 15.20 3.88 -4.18
CA ASN A 80 16.36 3.16 -3.62
C ASN A 80 17.50 2.97 -4.63
N VAL A 81 17.36 3.47 -5.87
CA VAL A 81 18.42 3.51 -6.90
C VAL A 81 19.08 4.89 -6.90
#